data_AF-A0AAV5VTN7-F1
#
_entry.id   AF-A0AAV5VTN7-F1
#
_cell.length_a   1.000
_cell.length_b   1.000
_cell.length_c   1.000
_cell.angle_alpha   90.00
_cell.angle_beta   90.00
_cell.angle_gamma   90.00
#
_symmetry.space_group_name_H-M   'P 1'
#
loop_
_entity.id
_entity.type
_entity.pdbx_description
1 polymer ?
#
loop_
_entity_poly.entity_id
_entity_poly.type
_entity_poly.pdbx_seq_one_letter_code
_entity_poly.pdbx_strand_id
1 'polypeptide(L)'
;IMWLLLLSSLVTHAQAAGTCGGKFSQADRDVILKAHNTLRATIASGKYTAQGKTFPSASNMQAMEWDCDVENSAQSWANGCLYEHSKKNATGENMYQYWSWQAVQVNLSVVPQKGCDSWSTEFQQRGLNSTTLTVQQFLAGIGHATQMAWAASTKLGCGVSLCGEGGK
;
A
#
# COMPACT_ATOMS: atom_id res chain seq x y z
N ILE A 1 -25.64 -48.72 21.74
CA ILE A 1 -24.39 -48.28 21.07
C ILE A 1 -24.40 -46.75 21.11
N MET A 2 -23.53 -46.17 21.92
CA MET A 2 -23.49 -44.74 22.23
C MET A 2 -22.44 -44.09 21.35
N TRP A 3 -22.82 -43.09 20.55
CA TRP A 3 -21.89 -42.18 19.88
C TRP A 3 -22.22 -40.76 20.34
N LEU A 4 -21.31 -40.20 21.13
CA LEU A 4 -21.34 -38.82 21.59
C LEU A 4 -20.65 -37.98 20.51
N LEU A 5 -21.37 -37.07 19.86
CA LEU A 5 -20.77 -36.08 18.97
C LEU A 5 -20.58 -34.79 19.78
N LEU A 6 -19.36 -34.57 20.25
CA LEU A 6 -18.96 -33.30 20.86
C LEU A 6 -18.77 -32.27 19.74
N LEU A 7 -19.80 -31.47 19.50
CA LEU A 7 -19.65 -30.19 18.79
C LEU A 7 -19.29 -29.13 19.84
N SER A 8 -18.00 -28.86 20.01
CA SER A 8 -17.55 -27.63 20.66
C SER A 8 -17.75 -26.50 19.65
N SER A 9 -18.86 -25.77 19.76
CA SER A 9 -18.97 -24.44 19.16
C SER A 9 -18.13 -23.47 19.98
N LEU A 10 -16.81 -23.50 19.77
CA LEU A 10 -15.97 -22.36 20.08
C LEU A 10 -16.33 -21.27 19.06
N VAL A 11 -17.29 -20.42 19.41
CA VAL A 11 -17.42 -19.12 18.76
C VAL A 11 -16.32 -18.25 19.33
N THR A 12 -15.09 -18.46 18.87
CA THR A 12 -14.15 -17.36 18.85
C THR A 12 -14.73 -16.38 17.84
N HIS A 13 -15.13 -15.18 18.29
CA HIS A 13 -15.27 -14.04 17.39
C HIS A 13 -13.88 -13.65 16.90
N ALA A 14 -13.22 -14.54 16.16
CA ALA A 14 -12.33 -14.11 15.11
C ALA A 14 -13.30 -13.62 14.03
N GLN A 15 -13.41 -12.30 13.84
CA GLN A 15 -13.84 -11.82 12.54
C GLN A 15 -13.01 -12.60 11.52
N ALA A 16 -13.67 -13.41 10.69
CA ALA A 16 -12.99 -14.08 9.61
C ALA A 16 -12.24 -12.99 8.87
N ALA A 17 -10.92 -13.10 8.77
CA ALA A 17 -10.14 -12.20 7.94
C ALA A 17 -10.86 -12.14 6.59
N GLY A 18 -11.31 -10.96 6.18
CA GLY A 18 -12.10 -10.80 4.96
C GLY A 18 -11.39 -11.52 3.81
N THR A 19 -12.12 -12.17 2.92
CA THR A 19 -11.48 -12.80 1.77
C THR A 19 -11.00 -11.72 0.82
N CYS A 20 -9.72 -11.76 0.46
CA CYS A 20 -9.14 -10.86 -0.53
C CYS A 20 -9.73 -11.19 -1.92
N GLY A 21 -10.55 -10.28 -2.45
CA GLY A 21 -11.22 -10.38 -3.76
C GLY A 21 -10.58 -9.49 -4.83
N GLY A 22 -9.40 -8.92 -4.56
CA GLY A 22 -8.63 -8.13 -5.51
C GLY A 22 -8.00 -8.96 -6.62
N LYS A 23 -7.51 -8.26 -7.65
CA LYS A 23 -6.88 -8.89 -8.82
C LYS A 23 -5.41 -9.26 -8.60
N PHE A 24 -4.83 -8.87 -7.47
CA PHE A 24 -3.46 -9.24 -7.12
C PHE A 24 -3.38 -10.70 -6.66
N SER A 25 -2.34 -11.39 -7.13
CA SER A 25 -1.96 -12.69 -6.60
C SER A 25 -1.31 -12.54 -5.22
N GLN A 26 -1.14 -13.65 -4.49
CA GLN A 26 -0.41 -13.59 -3.22
C GLN A 26 1.02 -13.08 -3.39
N ALA A 27 1.71 -13.47 -4.47
CA ALA A 27 3.06 -13.00 -4.76
C ALA A 27 3.10 -11.48 -4.96
N ASP A 28 2.08 -10.90 -5.62
CA ASP A 28 2.01 -9.45 -5.82
C ASP A 28 1.77 -8.72 -4.50
N ARG A 29 0.88 -9.25 -3.64
CA ARG A 29 0.65 -8.73 -2.28
C ARG A 29 1.95 -8.73 -1.48
N ASP A 30 2.70 -9.83 -1.53
CA ASP A 30 3.97 -9.98 -0.82
C ASP A 30 5.03 -8.99 -1.33
N VAL A 31 5.09 -8.73 -2.64
CA VAL A 31 5.97 -7.72 -3.25
C VAL A 31 5.64 -6.32 -2.72
N ILE A 32 4.36 -5.94 -2.75
CA ILE A 32 3.91 -4.62 -2.28
C ILE A 32 4.20 -4.45 -0.78
N LEU A 33 3.84 -5.45 0.01
CA LEU A 33 4.01 -5.44 1.47
C LEU A 33 5.49 -5.40 1.83
N LYS A 34 6.33 -6.17 1.13
CA LYS A 34 7.78 -6.13 1.31
C LYS A 34 8.36 -4.77 0.96
N ALA A 35 7.92 -4.12 -0.12
CA ALA A 35 8.40 -2.78 -0.49
C ALA A 35 8.10 -1.75 0.61
N HIS A 36 6.87 -1.72 1.13
CA HIS A 36 6.48 -0.84 2.24
C HIS A 36 7.28 -1.14 3.51
N ASN A 37 7.33 -2.41 3.93
CA ASN A 37 8.01 -2.79 5.17
C ASN A 37 9.53 -2.64 5.10
N THR A 38 10.14 -2.80 3.92
CA THR A 38 11.58 -2.54 3.73
C THR A 38 11.89 -1.05 3.89
N LEU A 39 11.11 -0.17 3.26
CA LEU A 39 11.26 1.28 3.43
C LEU A 39 11.10 1.68 4.91
N ARG A 40 10.01 1.22 5.54
CA ARG A 40 9.69 1.51 6.95
C ARG A 40 10.78 1.01 7.90
N ALA A 41 11.26 -0.22 7.73
CA ALA A 41 12.33 -0.77 8.57
C ALA A 41 13.66 -0.02 8.37
N THR A 42 13.98 0.37 7.14
CA THR A 42 15.21 1.12 6.85
C THR A 42 15.19 2.50 7.49
N ILE A 43 14.05 3.21 7.41
CA ILE A 43 13.81 4.47 8.11
C ILE A 43 13.88 4.28 9.63
N ALA A 44 13.16 3.28 10.17
CA ALA A 44 13.11 3.00 11.59
C ALA A 44 14.51 2.76 12.19
N SER A 45 15.38 2.09 11.44
CA SER A 45 16.77 1.83 11.84
C SER A 45 17.71 3.04 11.74
N GLY A 46 17.24 4.19 11.23
CA GLY A 46 18.08 5.37 11.00
C GLY A 46 19.09 5.21 9.86
N LYS A 47 18.84 4.28 8.92
CA LYS A 47 19.75 3.97 7.80
C LYS A 47 19.25 4.48 6.46
N TYR A 48 18.08 5.10 6.40
CA TYR A 48 17.54 5.64 5.17
C TYR A 48 18.10 7.03 4.91
N THR A 49 18.81 7.21 3.80
CA THR A 49 19.38 8.49 3.38
C THR A 49 18.72 8.95 2.10
N ALA A 50 18.26 10.20 2.06
CA ALA A 50 17.76 10.84 0.85
C ALA A 50 18.32 12.25 0.73
N GLN A 51 18.70 12.66 -0.48
CA GLN A 51 19.34 13.97 -0.75
C GLN A 51 20.51 14.30 0.21
N GLY A 52 21.33 13.30 0.53
CA GLY A 52 22.47 13.48 1.44
C GLY A 52 22.09 13.67 2.92
N LYS A 53 20.82 13.53 3.29
CA LYS A 53 20.34 13.59 4.68
C LYS A 53 19.83 12.23 5.13
N THR A 54 20.33 11.78 6.27
CA THR A 54 19.86 10.56 6.92
C THR A 54 18.62 10.87 7.74
N PHE A 55 17.58 10.06 7.55
CA PHE A 55 16.34 10.17 8.31
C PHE A 55 16.61 9.74 9.77
N PRO A 56 16.01 10.40 10.77
CA PRO A 56 16.12 9.95 12.14
C PRO A 56 15.50 8.57 12.30
N SER A 57 16.01 7.79 13.25
CA SER A 57 15.39 6.53 13.64
C SER A 57 13.99 6.75 14.20
N ALA A 58 13.14 5.73 14.09
CA ALA A 58 11.75 5.79 14.56
C ALA A 58 11.46 4.57 15.45
N SER A 59 11.05 4.83 16.69
CA SER A 59 10.76 3.78 17.69
C SER A 59 9.35 3.19 17.57
N ASN A 60 8.41 3.90 16.92
CA ASN A 60 7.01 3.50 16.78
C ASN A 60 6.63 3.13 15.33
N MET A 61 7.60 2.89 14.45
CA MET A 61 7.36 2.49 13.07
C MET A 61 7.02 0.99 13.01
N GLN A 62 5.73 0.66 12.98
CA GLN A 62 5.27 -0.73 12.93
C GLN A 62 5.35 -1.31 11.52
N ALA A 63 5.58 -2.61 11.40
CA ALA A 63 5.36 -3.31 10.13
C ALA A 63 3.88 -3.25 9.76
N MET A 64 3.60 -3.01 8.48
CA MET A 64 2.27 -3.13 7.91
C MET A 64 1.91 -4.60 7.73
N GLU A 65 0.63 -4.90 7.86
CA GLU A 65 0.02 -6.18 7.51
C GLU A 65 -0.94 -5.98 6.34
N TRP A 66 -1.06 -7.02 5.51
CA TRP A 66 -2.04 -7.01 4.44
C TRP A 66 -3.47 -7.10 5.01
N ASP A 67 -4.36 -6.27 4.49
CA ASP A 67 -5.75 -6.19 4.91
C ASP A 67 -6.68 -6.34 3.70
N CYS A 68 -7.47 -7.41 3.69
CA CYS A 68 -8.33 -7.73 2.57
C CYS A 68 -9.50 -6.76 2.40
N ASP A 69 -9.97 -6.09 3.46
CA ASP A 69 -11.03 -5.09 3.34
C ASP A 69 -10.49 -3.81 2.70
N VAL A 70 -9.25 -3.43 3.03
CA VAL A 70 -8.53 -2.35 2.34
C VAL A 70 -8.27 -2.71 0.88
N GLU A 71 -7.83 -3.95 0.58
CA GLU A 71 -7.66 -4.45 -0.79
C GLU A 71 -8.97 -4.36 -1.57
N ASN A 72 -10.07 -4.88 -1.01
CA ASN A 72 -11.37 -4.90 -1.67
C ASN A 72 -11.88 -3.48 -1.94
N SER A 73 -11.68 -2.55 -1.00
CA SER A 73 -11.99 -1.12 -1.20
C SER A 73 -11.16 -0.49 -2.32
N ALA A 74 -9.84 -0.71 -2.31
CA ALA A 74 -8.93 -0.19 -3.33
C ALA A 74 -9.21 -0.81 -4.71
N GLN A 75 -9.52 -2.10 -4.77
CA GLN A 75 -9.90 -2.79 -6.00
C GLN A 75 -11.22 -2.24 -6.56
N SER A 76 -12.21 -2.01 -5.70
CA SER A 76 -13.48 -1.42 -6.12
C SER A 76 -13.27 -0.05 -6.76
N TRP A 77 -12.36 0.77 -6.24
CA TRP A 77 -12.02 2.07 -6.81
C TRP A 77 -11.25 1.93 -8.12
N ALA A 78 -10.21 1.09 -8.16
CA ALA A 78 -9.41 0.83 -9.34
C ALA A 78 -10.24 0.31 -10.54
N ASN A 79 -11.29 -0.47 -10.28
CA ASN A 79 -12.20 -0.96 -11.32
C ASN A 79 -12.96 0.17 -12.04
N GLY A 80 -13.13 1.34 -11.41
CA GLY A 80 -13.77 2.50 -12.02
C GLY A 80 -12.94 3.15 -13.12
N CYS A 81 -11.63 2.86 -13.18
CA CYS A 81 -10.72 3.40 -14.18
C CYS A 81 -10.74 4.94 -14.27
N LEU A 82 -10.81 5.58 -13.09
CA LEU A 82 -10.68 7.02 -12.92
C LEU A 82 -9.31 7.34 -12.30
N TYR A 83 -8.56 8.27 -12.89
CA TYR A 83 -7.28 8.71 -12.31
C TYR A 83 -7.47 9.89 -11.33
N GLU A 84 -8.29 9.66 -10.30
CA GLU A 84 -8.51 10.61 -9.21
C GLU A 84 -8.57 9.88 -7.87
N HIS A 85 -8.19 10.57 -6.79
CA HIS A 85 -8.25 9.99 -5.45
C HIS A 85 -9.69 9.68 -5.04
N SER A 86 -9.90 8.58 -4.32
CA SER A 86 -11.22 8.29 -3.77
C SER A 86 -11.62 9.35 -2.74
N LYS A 87 -12.89 9.78 -2.75
CA LYS A 87 -13.42 10.75 -1.77
C LYS A 87 -13.70 10.11 -0.39
N LYS A 88 -13.07 8.95 -0.10
CA LYS A 88 -13.24 8.22 1.16
C LYS A 88 -12.26 8.77 2.20
N ASN A 89 -12.79 9.38 3.26
CA ASN A 89 -11.96 9.99 4.30
C ASN A 89 -11.41 8.99 5.33
N ALA A 90 -11.74 7.70 5.23
CA ALA A 90 -11.41 6.70 6.24
C ALA A 90 -10.01 6.06 6.06
N THR A 91 -9.39 6.19 4.87
CA THR A 91 -8.13 5.54 4.52
C THR A 91 -7.21 6.49 3.79
N GLY A 92 -5.91 6.42 4.06
CA GLY A 92 -4.90 7.02 3.19
C GLY A 92 -4.85 6.32 1.84
N GLU A 93 -4.36 7.00 0.80
CA GLU A 93 -4.39 6.48 -0.57
C GLU A 93 -3.19 6.97 -1.39
N ASN A 94 -2.55 6.03 -2.10
CA ASN A 94 -1.58 6.33 -3.14
C ASN A 94 -2.10 5.81 -4.48
N MET A 95 -1.85 6.55 -5.56
CA MET A 95 -2.20 6.15 -6.91
C MET A 95 -0.98 6.09 -7.82
N TYR A 96 -1.00 5.16 -8.76
CA TYR A 96 0.02 5.02 -9.79
C TYR A 96 -0.61 4.55 -11.09
N GLN A 97 -0.20 5.14 -12.20
CA GLN A 97 -0.63 4.74 -13.54
C GLN A 97 0.58 4.40 -14.40
N TYR A 98 0.42 3.42 -15.28
CA TYR A 98 1.41 3.01 -16.25
C TYR A 98 0.76 2.85 -17.62
N TRP A 99 1.26 3.58 -18.61
CA TRP A 99 0.75 3.57 -19.97
C TRP A 99 1.50 2.52 -20.80
N SER A 100 0.75 1.69 -21.53
CA SER A 100 1.28 0.74 -22.50
C SER A 100 0.38 0.71 -23.73
N TRP A 101 0.99 0.76 -24.92
CA TRP A 101 0.30 0.64 -26.21
C TRP A 101 -0.19 -0.79 -26.51
N GLN A 102 0.20 -1.76 -25.67
CA GLN A 102 -0.14 -3.17 -25.82
C GLN A 102 -0.69 -3.68 -24.49
N ALA A 103 -2.02 -3.71 -24.36
CA ALA A 103 -2.72 -4.20 -23.16
C ALA A 103 -2.28 -5.62 -22.75
N VAL A 104 -1.93 -6.46 -23.73
CA VAL A 104 -1.49 -7.85 -23.54
C VAL A 104 -0.09 -7.96 -22.90
N GLN A 105 0.70 -6.88 -22.89
CA GLN A 105 2.08 -6.88 -22.39
C GLN A 105 2.21 -6.36 -20.95
N VAL A 106 1.13 -5.92 -20.32
CA VAL A 106 1.19 -5.44 -18.93
C VAL A 106 1.26 -6.64 -18.00
N ASN A 107 2.49 -7.02 -17.65
CA ASN A 107 2.72 -7.96 -16.57
C ASN A 107 2.30 -7.31 -15.25
N LEU A 108 1.11 -7.66 -14.76
CA LEU A 108 0.56 -7.18 -13.50
C LEU A 108 1.46 -7.51 -12.29
N SER A 109 2.42 -8.42 -12.43
CA SER A 109 3.41 -8.72 -11.38
C SER A 109 4.54 -7.68 -11.28
N VAL A 110 4.73 -6.84 -12.31
CA VAL A 110 5.80 -5.81 -12.34
C VAL A 110 5.27 -4.42 -11.98
N VAL A 111 4.03 -4.12 -12.33
CA VAL A 111 3.37 -2.84 -12.05
C VAL A 111 3.39 -2.47 -10.55
N PRO A 112 3.16 -3.39 -9.61
CA PRO A 112 3.13 -3.07 -8.18
C PRO A 112 4.46 -2.58 -7.65
N GLN A 113 5.55 -3.24 -8.06
CA GLN A 113 6.90 -2.82 -7.70
C GLN A 113 7.21 -1.44 -8.28
N LYS A 114 6.86 -1.19 -9.56
CA LYS A 114 7.05 0.12 -10.20
C LYS A 114 6.29 1.23 -9.46
N GLY A 115 5.06 0.97 -9.01
CA GLY A 115 4.30 1.92 -8.21
C GLY A 115 4.99 2.24 -6.88
N CYS A 116 5.39 1.21 -6.14
CA CYS A 116 6.13 1.37 -4.88
C CYS A 116 7.46 2.12 -5.06
N ASP A 117 8.19 1.83 -6.13
CA ASP A 117 9.45 2.51 -6.47
C ASP A 117 9.20 3.99 -6.82
N SER A 118 8.16 4.27 -7.62
CA SER A 118 7.77 5.64 -7.99
C SER A 118 7.42 6.46 -6.75
N TRP A 119 6.59 5.92 -5.86
CA TRP A 119 6.19 6.60 -4.63
C TRP A 119 7.36 6.80 -3.67
N SER A 120 8.17 5.78 -3.40
CA SER A 120 9.29 5.88 -2.45
C SER A 120 10.42 6.79 -2.95
N THR A 121 10.60 6.90 -4.27
CA THR A 121 11.62 7.78 -4.88
C THR A 121 11.34 9.27 -4.65
N GLU A 122 10.12 9.67 -4.24
CA GLU A 122 9.83 11.08 -3.93
C GLU A 122 10.74 11.63 -2.83
N PHE A 123 11.11 10.81 -1.83
CA PHE A 123 12.10 11.21 -0.82
C PHE A 123 13.46 11.53 -1.44
N GLN A 124 13.91 10.75 -2.42
CA GLN A 124 15.19 11.01 -3.11
C GLN A 124 15.12 12.26 -3.98
N GLN A 125 13.98 12.54 -4.59
CA GLN A 125 13.79 13.68 -5.50
C GLN A 125 13.57 15.00 -4.77
N ARG A 126 12.94 14.98 -3.59
CA ARG A 126 12.45 16.20 -2.92
C ARG A 126 12.93 16.35 -1.47
N GLY A 127 13.47 15.28 -0.88
CA GLY A 127 13.95 15.25 0.49
C GLY A 127 12.83 15.27 1.54
N LEU A 128 13.21 15.03 2.79
CA LEU A 128 12.38 15.30 3.95
C LEU A 128 13.27 15.93 5.03
N ASN A 129 12.90 17.12 5.48
CA ASN A 129 13.70 17.89 6.44
C ASN A 129 13.17 17.81 7.88
N SER A 130 12.05 17.11 8.10
CA SER A 130 11.36 17.01 9.39
C SER A 130 10.54 15.72 9.45
N THR A 131 10.36 15.16 10.63
CA THR A 131 9.44 14.04 10.88
C THR A 131 7.98 14.46 10.90
N THR A 132 7.71 15.77 10.89
CA THR A 132 6.37 16.35 10.75
C THR A 132 6.16 16.77 9.31
N LEU A 133 5.09 16.27 8.69
CA LEU A 133 4.67 16.68 7.34
C LEU A 133 4.01 18.06 7.39
N THR A 134 4.70 19.07 6.86
CA THR A 134 4.11 20.41 6.69
C THR A 134 3.32 20.50 5.39
N VAL A 135 2.40 21.47 5.30
CA VAL A 135 1.66 21.75 4.05
C VAL A 135 2.63 22.05 2.89
N GLN A 136 3.69 22.81 3.14
CA GLN A 136 4.70 23.11 2.12
C GLN A 136 5.38 21.83 1.60
N GLN A 137 5.72 20.90 2.49
CA GLN A 137 6.30 19.63 2.10
C GLN A 137 5.30 18.78 1.33
N PHE A 138 4.05 18.68 1.79
CA PHE A 138 3.00 17.97 1.08
C PHE A 138 2.82 18.50 -0.35
N LEU A 139 2.71 19.82 -0.51
CA LEU A 139 2.60 20.50 -1.80
C LEU A 139 3.86 20.36 -2.67
N ALA A 140 5.03 20.09 -2.07
CA ALA A 140 6.23 19.79 -2.84
C ALA A 140 6.14 18.43 -3.57
N GLY A 141 5.18 17.57 -3.21
CA GLY A 141 4.92 16.29 -3.88
C GLY A 141 5.63 15.10 -3.22
N ILE A 142 5.66 15.04 -1.89
CA ILE A 142 6.16 13.87 -1.13
C ILE A 142 5.02 13.05 -0.48
N GLY A 143 3.77 13.32 -0.88
CA GLY A 143 2.58 12.73 -0.26
C GLY A 143 2.59 11.20 -0.33
N HIS A 144 3.04 10.63 -1.45
CA HIS A 144 3.03 9.17 -1.59
C HIS A 144 4.10 8.50 -0.74
N ALA A 145 5.33 9.02 -0.76
CA ALA A 145 6.42 8.51 0.07
C ALA A 145 6.09 8.62 1.57
N THR A 146 5.51 9.74 1.99
CA THR A 146 5.11 9.94 3.39
C THR A 146 3.97 9.01 3.80
N GLN A 147 3.02 8.71 2.91
CA GLN A 147 2.00 7.70 3.18
C GLN A 147 2.57 6.29 3.33
N MET A 148 3.55 5.89 2.49
CA MET A 148 4.23 4.58 2.64
C MET A 148 4.94 4.47 4.00
N ALA A 149 5.54 5.57 4.45
CA ALA A 149 6.32 5.66 5.69
C ALA A 149 5.52 6.19 6.90
N TRP A 150 4.18 6.27 6.82
CA TRP A 150 3.38 6.85 7.91
C TRP A 150 3.31 5.89 9.10
N ALA A 151 3.92 6.25 10.24
CA ALA A 151 4.10 5.33 11.36
C ALA A 151 2.79 4.73 11.89
N ALA A 152 1.71 5.52 11.93
CA ALA A 152 0.41 5.09 12.43
C ALA A 152 -0.37 4.20 11.44
N SER A 153 0.03 4.11 10.17
CA SER A 153 -0.59 3.21 9.20
C SER A 153 -0.03 1.80 9.36
N THR A 154 -0.88 0.85 9.75
CA THR A 154 -0.51 -0.54 10.05
C THR A 154 -1.17 -1.56 9.12
N LYS A 155 -2.14 -1.13 8.31
CA LYS A 155 -2.88 -1.97 7.35
C LYS A 155 -2.65 -1.47 5.94
N LEU A 156 -2.48 -2.39 5.01
CA LEU A 156 -2.22 -2.12 3.60
C LEU A 156 -3.06 -3.04 2.72
N GLY A 157 -3.65 -2.48 1.69
CA GLY A 157 -4.31 -3.24 0.63
C GLY A 157 -4.32 -2.41 -0.64
N CYS A 158 -4.16 -3.07 -1.79
CA CYS A 158 -4.06 -2.38 -3.07
C CYS A 158 -4.96 -3.04 -4.11
N GLY A 159 -5.46 -2.22 -5.04
CA GLY A 159 -6.22 -2.68 -6.19
C GLY A 159 -5.49 -2.36 -7.49
N VAL A 160 -5.78 -3.13 -8.54
CA VAL A 160 -5.26 -2.86 -9.89
C VAL A 160 -6.33 -3.09 -10.94
N SER A 161 -6.34 -2.26 -11.97
CA SER A 161 -7.20 -2.47 -13.13
C SER A 161 -6.45 -2.12 -14.41
N LEU A 162 -6.71 -2.90 -15.46
CA LEU A 162 -6.31 -2.55 -16.81
C LEU A 162 -7.42 -1.69 -17.39
N CYS A 163 -7.11 -0.41 -17.62
CA CYS A 163 -8.04 0.57 -18.15
C CYS A 163 -7.77 0.77 -19.65
N GLY A 164 -8.84 0.82 -20.46
CA GLY A 164 -8.73 1.06 -21.90
C GLY A 164 -8.23 2.47 -22.24
N GLU A 165 -8.09 2.78 -23.54
CA GLU A 165 -7.77 4.14 -23.99
C GLU A 165 -8.77 5.14 -23.40
N GLY A 166 -8.25 6.15 -22.69
CA GLY A 166 -9.08 7.17 -22.06
C GLY A 166 -9.72 6.75 -20.74
N GLY A 167 -9.01 5.98 -19.91
CA GLY A 167 -9.25 6.01 -18.44
C GLY A 167 -9.50 7.46 -18.03
N LYS A 168 -10.71 7.72 -17.52
CA LYS A 168 -11.26 9.08 -17.40
C LYS A 168 -10.61 9.84 -16.27
#